data_AF-A0A1K0J340-F1
#
_entry.id   AF-A0A1K0J340-F1
#
_cell.length_a   1.000
_cell.length_b   1.000
_cell.length_c   1.000
_cell.angle_alpha   90.00
_cell.angle_beta   90.00
_cell.angle_gamma   90.00
#
_symmetry.space_group_name_H-M   'P 1'
#
loop_
_entity.id
_entity.type
_entity.pdbx_description
1 polymer ?
#
loop_
_entity_poly.entity_id
_entity_poly.type
_entity_poly.pdbx_seq_one_letter_code
_entity_poly.pdbx_strand_id
1 'polypeptide(L)' 'MRCLQVRAVALTSDRDTNRDKDVETIWCGEFTRLQQLVTENGNDLLIERAMGIGQVPLKVVDATRQISESNTAKRTLN' A
#
# COMPACT_ATOMS: atom_id res chain seq x y z
N MET A 1 -15.05 8.61 10.79
CA MET A 1 -14.32 7.33 10.88
C MET A 1 -13.31 7.30 9.76
N ARG A 2 -12.05 6.96 10.01
CA ARG A 2 -10.99 6.90 8.98
C ARG A 2 -10.42 5.49 8.98
N CYS A 3 -10.36 4.86 7.83
CA CYS A 3 -9.89 3.49 7.69
C CYS A 3 -8.49 3.50 7.05
N LEU A 4 -7.61 2.63 7.53
CA LEU A 4 -6.27 2.52 6.96
C LEU A 4 -6.37 1.94 5.55
N GLN A 5 -5.75 2.60 4.57
CA GLN A 5 -5.65 2.11 3.20
C GLN A 5 -4.21 1.73 2.89
N VAL A 6 -4.01 0.51 2.41
CA VAL A 6 -2.71 -0.01 1.99
C VAL A 6 -2.84 -0.76 0.67
N ARG A 7 -1.77 -0.73 -0.14
CA ARG A 7 -1.70 -1.39 -1.45
C ARG A 7 -0.25 -1.61 -1.87
N ALA A 8 -0.02 -2.63 -2.69
CA ALA A 8 1.21 -2.71 -3.46
C ALA A 8 1.28 -1.57 -4.50
N VAL A 9 2.50 -1.08 -4.75
CA VAL A 9 2.81 -0.02 -5.70
C VAL A 9 4.04 -0.41 -6.51
N ALA A 10 4.08 0.04 -7.77
CA ALA A 10 5.25 -0.08 -8.61
C ALA A 10 6.11 1.17 -8.49
N LEU A 11 7.42 1.03 -8.38
CA LEU A 11 8.34 2.17 -8.28
C LEU A 11 8.76 2.73 -9.65
N THR A 12 8.52 1.96 -10.72
CA THR A 12 8.82 2.32 -12.11
C THR A 12 7.63 1.97 -13.01
N SER A 13 7.50 2.71 -14.11
CA SER A 13 6.53 2.40 -15.17
C SER A 13 7.01 1.28 -16.09
N ASP A 14 8.33 1.18 -16.30
CA ASP A 14 8.98 0.08 -17.02
C ASP A 14 9.10 -1.14 -16.09
N ARG A 15 8.15 -2.08 -16.21
CA ARG A 15 8.10 -3.33 -15.44
C ARG A 15 7.32 -4.40 -16.19
N ASP A 16 7.57 -5.65 -15.81
CA ASP A 16 6.75 -6.78 -16.23
C ASP A 16 5.44 -6.84 -15.43
N THR A 17 4.33 -6.48 -16.07
CA THR A 17 2.99 -6.50 -15.45
C THR A 17 2.48 -7.89 -15.12
N ASN A 18 3.07 -8.96 -15.67
CA ASN A 18 2.73 -10.32 -15.26
C ASN A 18 3.13 -10.59 -13.81
N ARG A 19 4.23 -9.97 -13.35
CA ARG A 19 4.74 -10.09 -11.99
C ARG A 19 3.93 -9.30 -10.96
N ASP A 20 3.10 -8.36 -11.40
CA ASP A 20 2.24 -7.58 -10.49
C ASP A 20 1.34 -8.52 -9.66
N LYS A 21 0.82 -9.59 -10.27
CA LYS A 21 -0.04 -10.57 -9.57
C LYS A 21 0.71 -11.37 -8.51
N ASP A 22 1.95 -11.74 -8.77
CA ASP A 22 2.79 -12.45 -7.79
C ASP A 22 3.10 -11.54 -6.60
N VAL A 23 3.45 -10.27 -6.88
CA VAL A 23 3.68 -9.26 -5.85
C VAL A 23 2.42 -9.03 -5.01
N GLU A 24 1.25 -8.94 -5.62
CA GLU A 24 -0.02 -8.81 -4.91
C GLU A 24 -0.35 -10.06 -4.08
N THR A 25 -0.04 -11.26 -4.58
CA THR A 25 -0.21 -12.52 -3.85
C THR A 25 0.64 -12.52 -2.58
N ILE A 26 1.92 -12.15 -2.69
CA ILE A 26 2.84 -12.03 -1.56
C ILE A 26 2.32 -10.97 -0.59
N TRP A 27 1.92 -9.80 -1.08
CA TRP A 27 1.38 -8.71 -0.26
C TRP A 27 0.15 -9.14 0.54
N CYS A 28 -0.80 -9.85 -0.06
CA CYS A 28 -1.98 -10.37 0.65
C CYS A 28 -1.60 -11.35 1.77
N GLY A 29 -0.62 -12.22 1.54
CA GLY A 29 -0.10 -13.15 2.54
C GLY A 29 0.59 -12.42 3.70
N GLU A 30 1.46 -11.46 3.40
CA GLU A 30 2.14 -10.64 4.42
C GLU A 30 1.16 -9.76 5.21
N PHE A 31 0.12 -9.23 4.56
CA PHE A 31 -0.93 -8.49 5.26
C PHE A 31 -1.73 -9.39 6.23
N THR A 32 -2.02 -10.63 5.83
CA THR A 32 -2.65 -11.63 6.72
C THR A 32 -1.76 -11.91 7.93
N ARG A 33 -0.45 -12.06 7.72
CA ARG A 33 0.51 -12.22 8.80
C ARG A 33 0.57 -11.00 9.73
N LEU A 34 0.55 -9.79 9.16
CA LEU A 34 0.51 -8.56 9.94
C LEU A 34 -0.76 -8.51 10.82
N GLN A 35 -1.92 -8.87 10.28
CA GLN A 35 -3.16 -8.95 11.04
C GLN A 35 -3.01 -9.89 12.25
N GLN A 36 -2.45 -11.08 12.05
CA GLN A 36 -2.18 -12.03 13.14
C GLN A 36 -1.28 -11.43 14.22
N LEU A 37 -0.16 -10.79 13.83
CA LEU A 37 0.75 -10.14 14.78
C LEU A 37 0.05 -9.03 15.58
N VAL A 38 -0.81 -8.24 14.94
CA VAL A 38 -1.56 -7.19 15.64
C VAL A 38 -2.55 -7.80 16.64
N THR A 39 -3.21 -8.89 16.26
CA THR A 39 -4.08 -9.68 17.14
C THR A 39 -3.33 -10.25 18.34
N GLU A 40 -2.15 -10.82 18.13
CA GLU A 40 -1.30 -11.35 19.21
C GLU A 40 -0.89 -10.27 20.23
N ASN A 41 -0.75 -9.02 19.78
CA ASN A 41 -0.45 -7.88 20.65
C ASN A 41 -1.70 -7.26 21.32
N GLY A 42 -2.86 -7.93 21.25
CA GLY A 42 -4.10 -7.52 21.90
C GLY A 42 -4.87 -6.41 21.18
N ASN A 43 -4.52 -6.11 19.92
CA ASN A 43 -5.25 -5.17 19.07
C ASN A 43 -6.00 -5.94 17.97
N ASP A 44 -6.75 -5.25 17.11
CA ASP A 44 -7.42 -5.91 15.97
C ASP A 44 -7.33 -5.05 14.71
N LEU A 45 -7.26 -5.71 13.56
CA LEU A 45 -7.33 -5.09 12.24
C LEU A 45 -8.48 -5.72 11.47
N LEU A 46 -9.58 -4.98 11.31
CA LEU A 46 -10.71 -5.43 10.52
C LEU A 46 -10.53 -5.06 9.04
N ILE A 47 -10.71 -6.03 8.14
CA ILE A 47 -10.70 -5.79 6.71
C ILE A 47 -12.12 -5.34 6.28
N GLU A 48 -12.30 -4.05 6.09
CA GLU A 48 -13.58 -3.51 5.57
C GLU A 48 -13.75 -3.76 4.07
N ARG A 49 -12.65 -3.73 3.31
CA ARG A 49 -12.63 -3.94 1.87
C ARG A 49 -11.31 -4.55 1.42
N ALA A 50 -11.39 -5.61 0.64
CA ALA A 50 -10.26 -6.20 -0.08
C ALA A 50 -10.54 -6.19 -1.59
N MET A 51 -9.49 -5.97 -2.37
CA MET A 51 -9.52 -6.10 -3.83
C MET A 51 -8.83 -7.41 -4.21
N GLY A 52 -9.34 -8.13 -5.21
CA GLY A 52 -8.72 -9.36 -5.69
C GLY A 52 -7.39 -9.09 -6.39
N ILE A 53 -6.51 -10.09 -6.39
CA ILE A 53 -5.23 -10.06 -7.11
C ILE A 53 -5.48 -9.78 -8.59
N GLY A 54 -4.77 -8.81 -9.15
CA GLY A 54 -4.88 -8.37 -10.53
C GLY A 54 -6.17 -7.63 -10.87
N GLN A 55 -7.05 -7.35 -9.89
CA GLN A 55 -8.31 -6.65 -10.15
C GLN A 55 -8.08 -5.18 -10.54
N VAL A 56 -7.01 -4.56 -10.02
CA VAL A 56 -6.63 -3.18 -10.33
C VAL A 56 -5.13 -3.14 -10.60
N PRO A 57 -4.65 -2.48 -11.66
CA PRO A 57 -3.23 -2.32 -11.89
C PRO A 57 -2.51 -1.65 -10.69
N LEU A 58 -1.25 -2.01 -10.46
CA LEU A 58 -0.44 -1.35 -9.43
C LEU A 58 -0.33 0.14 -9.71
N LYS A 59 -0.46 0.95 -8.66
CA LYS A 59 -0.20 2.38 -8.73
C LYS A 59 1.30 2.55 -8.96
N VAL A 60 1.67 3.21 -10.04
CA VAL A 60 3.06 3.61 -10.27
C VAL A 60 3.34 4.85 -9.43
N VAL A 61 4.28 4.75 -8.50
CA VAL A 61 4.83 5.88 -7.77
C VAL A 61 6.20 6.17 -8.36
N ASP A 62 6.31 7.25 -9.10
CA ASP A 62 7.58 7.65 -9.69
C ASP A 62 8.55 8.02 -8.56
N ALA A 63 9.59 7.20 -8.35
CA ALA A 63 10.53 7.37 -7.23
C ALA A 63 11.19 8.76 -7.25
N THR A 64 11.31 9.39 -8.43
CA THR A 64 11.85 10.74 -8.60
C THR A 64 10.92 11.82 -8.04
N ARG A 65 9.61 11.57 -7.93
CA ARG A 65 8.61 12.54 -7.44
C ARG A 65 8.46 12.54 -5.92
N GLN A 66 9.02 11.55 -5.21
CA GLN A 66 8.80 11.41 -3.76
C GLN A 66 9.55 12.41 -2.87
N ILE A 67 10.44 13.24 -3.43
CA ILE A 67 11.15 14.29 -2.67
C ILE A 67 10.28 15.55 -2.46
N SER A 68 9.18 15.75 -3.20
CA SER A 68 8.47 17.04 -3.22
C SER A 68 7.15 17.11 -2.44
N GLU A 69 6.60 16.01 -1.93
CA GLU A 69 5.27 16.03 -1.27
C GLU A 69 5.32 16.05 0.28
N SER A 70 6.50 15.94 0.88
CA SER A 70 6.69 15.95 2.34
C SER A 70 6.95 17.33 2.96
N ASN A 71 7.03 18.42 2.17
CA ASN A 71 7.39 19.76 2.68
C ASN A 71 6.33 20.86 2.47
N THR A 72 5.19 20.56 1.84
CA THR A 72 4.15 21.59 1.56
C THR A 72 3.24 21.89 2.76
N ALA A 73 3.24 21.05 3.80
CA ALA A 73 2.44 21.29 5.02
C ALA A 73 3.08 22.27 6.03
N LYS A 74 4.27 22.81 5.77
CA LYS A 74 4.99 23.72 6.70
C LYS A 74 5.03 25.20 6.28
N ARG A 75 4.23 25.63 5.29
CA ARG A 75 4.25 27.01 4.79
C ARG A 75 2.85 27.64 4.68
N THR A 76 2.13 27.77 5.80
CA THR A 76 1.14 28.86 5.97
C THR A 76 0.95 29.16 7.45
N LEU A 77 1.94 29.83 8.05
CA LEU A 77 1.78 30.65 9.24
C LEU A 77 2.59 31.91 8.94
N ASN A 78 1.92 32.89 8.36
CA ASN A 78 2.28 34.32 8.36
C ASN A 78 0.95 35.07 8.38
#